data_AF-A0A429I675-F1
#
_entry.id   AF-A0A429I675-F1
#
_cell.length_a   1.000
_cell.length_b   1.000
_cell.length_c   1.000
_cell.angle_alpha   90.00
_cell.angle_beta   90.00
_cell.angle_gamma   90.00
#
_symmetry.space_group_name_H-M   'P 1'
#
loop_
_entity.id
_entity.type
_entity.pdbx_description
1 polymer ?
#
loop_
_entity_poly.entity_id
_entity_poly.type
_entity_poly.pdbx_seq_one_letter_code
_entity_poly.pdbx_strand_id
1 'polypeptide(L)'
;MSSTTVRADEATARLLPEVTAFIERQLDDYPDACGPLRTTVRKVIDRGRCERNETALPLLTHAAITGVPEPAVPVAAAHLLWWRAANAFDDIADGHADATLYGLGTGPALMAALECGHGLPLRALAALDLPAALRESLISDYLDGWTLTNDGRIRDLVNTVATVDPQSVLTTYEHKGGSAYAMACGMSARIAGCADAVTAAWREFGYTVGTLLQFRIDEEDLRDERAAELRPGTATYRLVCAVRRLTGTERRRALRLLAEAADSPGSRAEIKAMLLDPAVQAATLATRDSLLRQAHDLLDRLAVPSDHTTALRALADAAARPAAVGPAADGRTEGTAWASRPSAAAGRPTSTAF
;
A
#
# COMPACT_ATOMS: atom_id res chain seq x y z
N MET A 1 -7.38 -7.12 -20.47
CA MET A 1 -6.02 -6.52 -20.39
C MET A 1 -5.41 -6.55 -21.77
N SER A 2 -4.71 -5.49 -22.19
CA SER A 2 -4.02 -5.45 -23.48
C SER A 2 -2.84 -6.43 -23.49
N SER A 3 -2.48 -6.98 -24.66
CA SER A 3 -1.30 -7.85 -24.83
C SER A 3 0.01 -7.20 -24.37
N THR A 4 0.07 -5.87 -24.34
CA THR A 4 1.25 -5.08 -23.92
C THR A 4 1.39 -5.03 -22.39
N THR A 5 0.30 -4.80 -21.65
CA THR A 5 0.28 -4.85 -20.18
C THR A 5 0.74 -6.22 -19.67
N VAL A 6 0.28 -7.29 -20.32
CA VAL A 6 0.67 -8.67 -19.97
C VAL A 6 2.19 -8.86 -20.05
N ARG A 7 2.86 -8.27 -21.04
CA ARG A 7 4.33 -8.39 -21.20
C ARG A 7 5.10 -7.64 -20.13
N ALA A 8 4.66 -6.45 -19.73
CA ALA A 8 5.29 -5.69 -18.66
C ALA A 8 5.11 -6.38 -17.31
N ASP A 9 3.90 -6.89 -17.03
CA ASP A 9 3.61 -7.67 -15.82
C ASP A 9 4.48 -8.93 -15.76
N GLU A 10 4.60 -9.65 -16.87
CA GLU A 10 5.50 -10.81 -16.99
C GLU A 10 6.97 -10.43 -16.77
N ALA A 11 7.41 -9.28 -17.31
CA ALA A 11 8.79 -8.81 -17.14
C ALA A 11 9.09 -8.51 -15.67
N THR A 12 8.20 -7.82 -14.95
CA THR A 12 8.39 -7.57 -13.52
C THR A 12 8.23 -8.83 -12.67
N ALA A 13 7.32 -9.73 -13.02
CA ALA A 13 7.12 -10.99 -12.31
C ALA A 13 8.35 -11.91 -12.41
N ARG A 14 9.08 -11.86 -13.54
CA ARG A 14 10.35 -12.60 -13.71
C ARG A 14 11.44 -12.16 -12.73
N LEU A 15 11.37 -10.95 -12.18
CA LEU A 15 12.33 -10.41 -11.21
C LEU A 15 11.96 -10.70 -9.75
N LEU A 16 10.78 -11.26 -9.48
CA LEU A 16 10.40 -11.61 -8.11
C LEU A 16 11.43 -12.52 -7.42
N PRO A 17 11.98 -13.58 -8.07
CA PRO A 17 13.06 -14.38 -7.47
C PRO A 17 14.30 -13.56 -7.12
N GLU A 18 14.63 -12.52 -7.89
CA GLU A 18 15.79 -11.65 -7.63
C GLU A 18 15.52 -10.72 -6.45
N VAL A 19 14.31 -10.19 -6.32
CA VAL A 19 13.85 -9.41 -5.16
C VAL A 19 13.90 -10.28 -3.89
N THR A 20 13.36 -11.50 -3.94
CA THR A 20 13.41 -12.44 -2.82
C THR A 20 14.85 -12.80 -2.48
N ALA A 21 15.69 -13.13 -3.46
CA ALA A 21 17.09 -13.45 -3.23
C ALA A 21 17.87 -12.26 -2.65
N PHE A 22 17.52 -11.03 -3.04
CA PHE A 22 18.09 -9.83 -2.44
C PHE A 22 17.74 -9.73 -0.96
N ILE A 23 16.48 -9.92 -0.58
CA ILE A 23 16.03 -9.91 0.82
C ILE A 23 16.70 -11.03 1.62
N GLU A 24 16.75 -12.26 1.10
CA GLU A 24 17.40 -13.38 1.81
C GLU A 24 18.87 -13.10 2.09
N ARG A 25 19.62 -12.50 1.15
CA ARG A 25 21.01 -12.09 1.43
C ARG A 25 21.11 -11.13 2.61
N GLN A 26 20.18 -10.17 2.71
CA GLN A 26 20.18 -9.22 3.84
C GLN A 26 19.84 -9.89 5.17
N LEU A 27 18.99 -10.93 5.16
CA LEU A 27 18.68 -11.75 6.33
C LEU A 27 19.85 -12.66 6.73
N ASP A 28 20.58 -13.19 5.75
CA ASP A 28 21.77 -14.01 5.96
C ASP A 28 22.94 -13.21 6.55
N ASP A 29 23.00 -11.91 6.26
CA ASP A 29 23.98 -10.97 6.83
C ASP A 29 23.71 -10.59 8.30
N TYR A 30 22.69 -11.18 8.93
CA TYR A 30 22.48 -11.01 10.37
C TYR A 30 23.52 -11.81 11.16
N PRO A 31 24.07 -11.26 12.27
CA PRO A 31 24.93 -12.03 13.15
C PRO A 31 24.23 -13.30 13.64
N ASP A 32 24.96 -14.42 13.77
CA ASP A 32 24.38 -15.70 14.21
C ASP A 32 23.64 -15.61 15.55
N ALA A 33 24.13 -14.75 16.46
CA ALA A 33 23.48 -14.46 17.74
C ALA A 33 22.06 -13.87 17.60
N CYS A 34 21.72 -13.30 16.45
CA CYS A 34 20.41 -12.74 16.12
C CYS A 34 19.46 -13.77 15.47
N GLY A 35 19.74 -15.07 15.59
CA GLY A 35 18.90 -16.15 15.03
C GLY A 35 17.39 -16.05 15.32
N PRO A 36 16.95 -15.69 16.54
CA PRO A 36 15.54 -15.44 16.84
C PRO A 36 14.94 -14.32 15.98
N LEU A 37 15.62 -13.16 15.89
CA LEU A 37 15.17 -12.00 15.11
C LEU A 37 15.03 -12.36 13.63
N ARG A 38 16.05 -12.99 13.04
CA ARG A 38 16.01 -13.47 11.65
C ARG A 38 14.80 -14.37 11.40
N THR A 39 14.53 -15.30 12.31
CA THR A 39 13.40 -16.23 12.19
C THR A 39 12.05 -15.52 12.28
N THR A 40 11.91 -14.54 13.19
CA THR A 40 10.66 -13.80 13.35
C THR A 40 10.39 -12.83 12.20
N VAL A 41 11.42 -12.12 11.70
CA VAL A 41 11.30 -11.23 10.54
C VAL A 41 10.88 -12.02 9.31
N ARG A 42 11.50 -13.17 9.05
CA ARG A 42 11.12 -14.05 7.93
C ARG A 42 9.66 -14.48 7.99
N LYS A 43 9.12 -14.78 9.18
CA LYS A 43 7.68 -15.09 9.34
C LYS A 43 6.77 -13.92 8.93
N VAL A 44 7.15 -12.67 9.26
CA VAL A 44 6.38 -11.49 8.84
C VAL A 44 6.43 -11.33 7.32
N ILE A 45 7.61 -11.52 6.71
CA ILE A 45 7.78 -11.44 5.25
C ILE A 45 6.95 -12.53 4.53
N ASP A 46 7.08 -13.79 4.96
CA ASP A 46 6.49 -14.95 4.28
C ASP A 46 4.98 -15.05 4.47
N ARG A 47 4.46 -14.65 5.66
CA ARG A 47 3.06 -14.87 6.04
C ARG A 47 2.22 -13.61 6.11
N GLY A 48 2.85 -12.44 6.15
CA GLY A 48 2.14 -11.17 6.19
C GLY A 48 1.31 -10.95 4.93
N ARG A 49 0.25 -10.15 5.05
CA ARG A 49 -0.52 -9.73 3.88
C ARG A 49 0.38 -9.00 2.89
N CYS A 50 0.16 -9.26 1.60
CA CYS A 50 0.90 -8.64 0.50
C CYS A 50 0.10 -7.45 -0.05
N GLU A 51 0.79 -6.42 -0.51
CA GLU A 51 0.18 -5.39 -1.35
C GLU A 51 0.43 -5.73 -2.84
N ARG A 52 -0.55 -5.46 -3.70
CA ARG A 52 -0.56 -5.92 -5.10
C ARG A 52 0.62 -5.40 -5.93
N ASN A 53 1.06 -4.18 -5.65
CA ASN A 53 2.07 -3.44 -6.40
C ASN A 53 3.38 -3.28 -5.61
N GLU A 54 3.55 -4.01 -4.50
CA GLU A 54 4.67 -3.86 -3.57
C GLU A 54 6.04 -4.06 -4.24
N THR A 55 6.11 -4.88 -5.30
CA THR A 55 7.31 -5.03 -6.15
C THR A 55 7.17 -4.41 -7.53
N ALA A 56 5.98 -4.49 -8.14
CA ALA A 56 5.77 -4.06 -9.52
C ALA A 56 5.97 -2.55 -9.70
N LEU A 57 5.51 -1.72 -8.76
CA LEU A 57 5.57 -0.26 -8.89
C LEU A 57 7.00 0.28 -9.08
N PRO A 58 7.99 -0.03 -8.21
CA PRO A 58 9.35 0.46 -8.39
C PRO A 58 10.01 -0.09 -9.67
N LEU A 59 9.80 -1.37 -9.99
CA LEU A 59 10.34 -1.99 -11.20
C LEU A 59 9.78 -1.34 -12.48
N LEU A 60 8.45 -1.15 -12.54
CA LEU A 60 7.79 -0.49 -13.66
C LEU A 60 8.19 0.98 -13.79
N THR A 61 8.35 1.69 -12.67
CA THR A 61 8.79 3.10 -12.67
C THR A 61 10.17 3.22 -13.29
N HIS A 62 11.14 2.43 -12.82
CA HIS A 62 12.48 2.45 -13.39
C HIS A 62 12.49 2.04 -14.87
N ALA A 63 11.73 1.02 -15.24
CA ALA A 63 11.64 0.55 -16.62
C ALA A 63 10.92 1.52 -17.55
N ALA A 64 9.96 2.31 -17.06
CA ALA A 64 9.30 3.36 -17.84
C ALA A 64 10.25 4.53 -18.17
N ILE A 65 11.31 4.70 -17.38
CA ILE A 65 12.36 5.71 -17.59
C ILE A 65 13.48 5.16 -18.49
N THR A 66 13.92 3.92 -18.24
CA THR A 66 15.18 3.38 -18.80
C THR A 66 14.99 2.23 -19.80
N GLY A 67 13.81 1.62 -19.83
CA GLY A 67 13.52 0.38 -20.54
C GLY A 67 13.97 -0.91 -19.82
N VAL A 68 14.61 -0.82 -18.65
CA VAL A 68 15.22 -1.95 -17.96
C VAL A 68 14.77 -1.97 -16.49
N PRO A 69 13.97 -2.94 -16.02
CA PRO A 69 13.47 -2.97 -14.63
C PRO A 69 14.51 -3.38 -13.57
N GLU A 70 15.51 -4.17 -13.94
CA GLU A 70 16.44 -4.87 -13.03
C GLU A 70 17.15 -3.97 -12.01
N PRO A 71 17.65 -2.76 -12.36
CA PRO A 71 18.35 -1.92 -11.39
C PRO A 71 17.49 -1.47 -10.20
N ALA A 72 16.16 -1.52 -10.32
CA ALA A 72 15.24 -1.18 -9.23
C ALA A 72 14.93 -2.33 -8.27
N VAL A 73 15.52 -3.53 -8.44
CA VAL A 73 15.35 -4.67 -7.52
C VAL A 73 15.57 -4.30 -6.05
N PRO A 74 16.61 -3.53 -5.65
CA PRO A 74 16.77 -3.12 -4.25
C PRO A 74 15.65 -2.22 -3.73
N VAL A 75 15.09 -1.35 -4.57
CA VAL A 75 13.96 -0.49 -4.19
C VAL A 75 12.68 -1.31 -4.06
N ALA A 76 12.47 -2.26 -4.99
CA ALA A 76 11.38 -3.23 -4.90
C ALA A 76 11.43 -4.06 -3.61
N ALA A 77 12.63 -4.50 -3.21
CA ALA A 77 12.82 -5.18 -1.93
C ALA A 77 12.48 -4.29 -0.73
N ALA A 78 13.00 -3.05 -0.70
CA ALA A 78 12.72 -2.11 0.40
C ALA A 78 11.23 -1.75 0.50
N HIS A 79 10.56 -1.57 -0.64
CA HIS A 79 9.12 -1.27 -0.71
C HIS A 79 8.25 -2.48 -0.32
N LEU A 80 8.61 -3.70 -0.75
CA LEU A 80 7.97 -4.92 -0.26
C LEU A 80 8.07 -5.03 1.26
N LEU A 81 9.28 -4.90 1.80
CA LEU A 81 9.53 -4.97 3.24
C LEU A 81 8.72 -3.91 4.01
N TRP A 82 8.62 -2.70 3.45
CA TRP A 82 7.75 -1.66 3.98
C TRP A 82 6.29 -2.11 4.05
N TRP A 83 5.71 -2.64 2.97
CA TRP A 83 4.32 -3.11 2.94
C TRP A 83 4.06 -4.26 3.90
N ARG A 84 4.99 -5.21 4.02
CA ARG A 84 4.87 -6.31 4.98
C ARG A 84 4.85 -5.80 6.41
N ALA A 85 5.68 -4.82 6.74
CA ALA A 85 5.66 -4.18 8.04
C ALA A 85 4.37 -3.40 8.30
N ALA A 86 3.94 -2.55 7.36
CA ALA A 86 2.73 -1.75 7.48
C ALA A 86 1.49 -2.63 7.71
N ASN A 87 1.33 -3.70 6.91
CA ASN A 87 0.24 -4.65 7.07
C ASN A 87 0.32 -5.39 8.42
N ALA A 88 1.52 -5.75 8.88
CA ALA A 88 1.68 -6.39 10.19
C ALA A 88 1.34 -5.44 11.35
N PHE A 89 1.69 -4.16 11.27
CA PHE A 89 1.28 -3.18 12.27
C PHE A 89 -0.24 -3.00 12.30
N ASP A 90 -0.89 -2.94 11.14
CA ASP A 90 -2.35 -2.87 11.07
C ASP A 90 -3.02 -4.13 11.63
N ASP A 91 -2.51 -5.31 11.28
CA ASP A 91 -3.03 -6.57 11.83
C ASP A 91 -2.88 -6.60 13.37
N ILE A 92 -1.78 -6.09 13.91
CA ILE A 92 -1.57 -5.99 15.36
C ILE A 92 -2.55 -4.98 15.97
N ALA A 93 -2.68 -3.80 15.39
CA ALA A 93 -3.54 -2.73 15.91
C ALA A 93 -5.02 -3.12 15.89
N ASP A 94 -5.45 -3.84 14.87
CA ASP A 94 -6.83 -4.33 14.73
C ASP A 94 -7.10 -5.61 15.55
N GLY A 95 -6.10 -6.15 16.25
CA GLY A 95 -6.24 -7.39 17.03
C GLY A 95 -6.31 -8.66 16.18
N HIS A 96 -5.95 -8.58 14.90
CA HIS A 96 -5.89 -9.70 13.96
C HIS A 96 -4.54 -10.43 13.96
N ALA A 97 -3.51 -9.88 14.60
CA ALA A 97 -2.22 -10.55 14.79
C ALA A 97 -2.33 -11.61 15.89
N ASP A 98 -2.86 -12.77 15.53
CA ASP A 98 -2.86 -13.95 16.37
C ASP A 98 -1.71 -14.91 16.02
N ALA A 99 -1.55 -15.95 16.85
CA ALA A 99 -0.60 -17.01 16.59
C ALA A 99 -0.92 -17.80 15.29
N THR A 100 -2.12 -17.61 14.71
CA THR A 100 -2.54 -18.29 13.49
C THR A 100 -1.94 -17.62 12.26
N LEU A 101 -1.98 -16.29 12.20
CA LEU A 101 -1.50 -15.52 11.04
C LEU A 101 0.02 -15.58 10.92
N TYR A 102 0.73 -15.15 11.96
CA TYR A 102 2.20 -15.07 11.91
C TYR A 102 2.90 -16.27 12.56
N GLY A 103 2.21 -17.08 13.37
CA GLY A 103 2.89 -18.06 14.21
C GLY A 103 3.77 -17.41 15.28
N LEU A 104 3.37 -16.22 15.75
CA LEU A 104 4.08 -15.36 16.70
C LEU A 104 3.08 -14.79 17.72
N GLY A 105 3.57 -14.50 18.92
CA GLY A 105 2.83 -13.63 19.84
C GLY A 105 2.93 -12.16 19.42
N THR A 106 2.05 -11.31 19.93
CA THR A 106 1.96 -9.87 19.57
C THR A 106 3.29 -9.13 19.76
N GLY A 107 3.99 -9.33 20.88
CA GLY A 107 5.29 -8.68 21.15
C GLY A 107 6.36 -9.03 20.10
N PRO A 108 6.66 -10.32 19.86
CA PRO A 108 7.54 -10.74 18.78
C PRO A 108 7.11 -10.27 17.38
N ALA A 109 5.81 -10.28 17.07
CA ALA A 109 5.30 -9.79 15.79
C ALA A 109 5.57 -8.29 15.61
N LEU A 110 5.37 -7.49 16.65
CA LEU A 110 5.64 -6.05 16.64
C LEU A 110 7.12 -5.76 16.37
N MET A 111 8.03 -6.43 17.09
CA MET A 111 9.46 -6.25 16.89
C MET A 111 9.92 -6.73 15.50
N ALA A 112 9.34 -7.81 15.00
CA ALA A 112 9.62 -8.31 13.67
C ALA A 112 9.11 -7.37 12.57
N ALA A 113 7.93 -6.75 12.74
CA ALA A 113 7.41 -5.74 11.83
C ALA A 113 8.30 -4.49 11.79
N LEU A 114 8.75 -4.01 12.96
CA LEU A 114 9.69 -2.89 13.04
C LEU A 114 11.01 -3.20 12.33
N GLU A 115 11.60 -4.36 12.59
CA GLU A 115 12.85 -4.74 11.91
C GLU A 115 12.64 -4.94 10.40
N CYS A 116 11.52 -5.57 10.00
CA CYS A 116 11.16 -5.77 8.60
C CYS A 116 11.04 -4.45 7.84
N GLY A 117 10.33 -3.46 8.40
CA GLY A 117 10.04 -2.20 7.72
C GLY A 117 11.04 -1.07 7.99
N HIS A 118 11.94 -1.20 8.96
CA HIS A 118 12.84 -0.11 9.33
C HIS A 118 14.30 -0.55 9.34
N GLY A 119 14.66 -1.55 10.14
CA GLY A 119 16.06 -1.99 10.27
C GLY A 119 16.61 -2.61 8.97
N LEU A 120 15.91 -3.62 8.45
CA LEU A 120 16.32 -4.38 7.29
C LEU A 120 16.43 -3.54 6.00
N PRO A 121 15.46 -2.68 5.65
CA PRO A 121 15.54 -1.85 4.43
C PRO A 121 16.67 -0.84 4.50
N LEU A 122 16.90 -0.21 5.66
CA LEU A 122 18.00 0.75 5.83
C LEU A 122 19.37 0.08 5.69
N ARG A 123 19.54 -1.12 6.27
CA ARG A 123 20.74 -1.93 6.07
C ARG A 123 20.94 -2.28 4.60
N ALA A 124 19.87 -2.71 3.94
CA ALA A 124 19.91 -3.08 2.53
C ALA A 124 20.31 -1.92 1.62
N LEU A 125 19.73 -0.74 1.84
CA LEU A 125 20.08 0.48 1.10
C LEU A 125 21.52 0.92 1.42
N ALA A 126 21.94 0.86 2.69
CA ALA A 126 23.29 1.21 3.13
C ALA A 126 24.39 0.30 2.55
N ALA A 127 24.05 -0.94 2.20
CA ALA A 127 24.98 -1.91 1.61
C ALA A 127 25.11 -1.82 0.08
N LEU A 128 24.33 -0.95 -0.59
CA LEU A 128 24.37 -0.83 -2.04
C LEU A 128 25.70 -0.27 -2.54
N ASP A 129 26.24 -0.92 -3.57
CA ASP A 129 27.41 -0.47 -4.34
C ASP A 129 27.02 0.68 -5.28
N LEU A 130 26.74 1.84 -4.68
CA LEU A 130 26.36 3.08 -5.33
C LEU A 130 27.24 4.23 -4.81
N PRO A 131 27.35 5.34 -5.55
CA PRO A 131 27.95 6.57 -5.03
C PRO A 131 27.32 6.97 -3.69
N ALA A 132 28.15 7.42 -2.73
CA ALA A 132 27.69 7.70 -1.37
C ALA A 132 26.51 8.68 -1.32
N ALA A 133 26.58 9.78 -2.07
CA ALA A 133 25.50 10.77 -2.13
C ALA A 133 24.17 10.19 -2.66
N LEU A 134 24.24 9.28 -3.65
CA LEU A 134 23.04 8.61 -4.16
C LEU A 134 22.45 7.69 -3.10
N ARG A 135 23.28 6.90 -2.43
CA ARG A 135 22.86 6.00 -1.36
C ARG A 135 22.24 6.75 -0.18
N GLU A 136 22.85 7.85 0.25
CA GLU A 136 22.31 8.73 1.30
C GLU A 136 20.95 9.31 0.90
N SER A 137 20.80 9.72 -0.36
CA SER A 137 19.52 10.23 -0.88
C SER A 137 18.43 9.15 -0.89
N LEU A 138 18.76 7.90 -1.23
CA LEU A 138 17.80 6.79 -1.17
C LEU A 138 17.37 6.47 0.26
N ILE A 139 18.30 6.52 1.21
CA ILE A 139 18.01 6.35 2.63
C ILE A 139 17.11 7.49 3.14
N SER A 140 17.42 8.74 2.77
CA SER A 140 16.58 9.89 3.11
C SER A 140 15.17 9.74 2.55
N ASP A 141 15.04 9.39 1.26
CA ASP A 141 13.75 9.17 0.62
C ASP A 141 12.93 8.08 1.33
N TYR A 142 13.59 7.01 1.80
CA TYR A 142 12.96 5.95 2.57
C TYR A 142 12.46 6.43 3.94
N LEU A 143 13.31 7.16 4.67
CA LEU A 143 12.98 7.69 6.01
C LEU A 143 11.89 8.77 5.95
N ASP A 144 11.88 9.60 4.93
CA ASP A 144 10.83 10.60 4.69
C ASP A 144 9.50 9.91 4.39
N GLY A 145 9.51 8.89 3.52
CA GLY A 145 8.34 8.04 3.27
C GLY A 145 7.84 7.34 4.55
N TRP A 146 8.73 6.71 5.31
CA TRP A 146 8.40 6.11 6.60
C TRP A 146 7.77 7.13 7.58
N THR A 147 8.31 8.34 7.64
CA THR A 147 7.79 9.39 8.52
C THR A 147 6.39 9.84 8.10
N LEU A 148 6.19 10.10 6.80
CA LEU A 148 4.90 10.55 6.26
C LEU A 148 3.82 9.49 6.37
N THR A 149 4.13 8.22 6.09
CA THR A 149 3.18 7.11 6.28
C THR A 149 2.71 6.97 7.72
N ASN A 150 3.60 7.10 8.69
CA ASN A 150 3.23 7.12 10.11
C ASN A 150 2.38 8.35 10.49
N ASP A 151 2.72 9.54 9.99
CA ASP A 151 1.88 10.74 10.19
C ASP A 151 0.47 10.54 9.61
N GLY A 152 0.37 9.96 8.41
CA GLY A 152 -0.89 9.59 7.78
C GLY A 152 -1.70 8.58 8.58
N ARG A 153 -1.04 7.55 9.13
CA ARG A 153 -1.71 6.57 9.99
C ARG A 153 -2.19 7.19 11.32
N ILE A 154 -1.40 8.07 11.92
CA ILE A 154 -1.82 8.80 13.14
C ILE A 154 -3.03 9.68 12.81
N ARG A 155 -2.99 10.44 11.72
CA ARG A 155 -4.13 11.25 11.25
C ARG A 155 -5.38 10.41 11.06
N ASP A 156 -5.27 9.26 10.40
CA ASP A 156 -6.37 8.32 10.18
C ASP A 156 -7.01 7.85 11.50
N LEU A 157 -6.21 7.66 12.55
CA LEU A 157 -6.69 7.25 13.87
C LEU A 157 -7.32 8.38 14.70
N VAL A 158 -6.85 9.63 14.54
CA VAL A 158 -7.30 10.78 15.37
C VAL A 158 -8.32 11.68 14.69
N ASN A 159 -8.38 11.65 13.36
CA ASN A 159 -9.32 12.45 12.58
C ASN A 159 -10.74 11.96 12.81
N THR A 160 -11.68 12.89 12.92
CA THR A 160 -13.11 12.57 13.01
C THR A 160 -13.88 13.40 12.00
N VAL A 161 -14.99 12.87 11.50
CA VAL A 161 -15.89 13.57 10.57
C VAL A 161 -16.35 14.94 11.11
N ALA A 162 -16.39 15.09 12.44
CA ALA A 162 -16.79 16.35 13.08
C ALA A 162 -15.71 17.44 12.98
N THR A 163 -14.42 17.07 12.93
CA THR A 163 -13.28 17.96 13.14
C THR A 163 -12.45 18.25 11.89
N VAL A 164 -12.55 17.43 10.85
CA VAL A 164 -11.74 17.60 9.63
C VAL A 164 -12.55 18.06 8.42
N ASP A 165 -11.84 18.59 7.42
CA ASP A 165 -12.38 18.93 6.11
C ASP A 165 -11.89 17.98 5.00
N PRO A 166 -12.47 18.03 3.78
CA PRO A 166 -12.08 17.14 2.70
C PRO A 166 -10.59 17.24 2.33
N GLN A 167 -9.98 18.42 2.44
CA GLN A 167 -8.55 18.59 2.16
C GLN A 167 -7.69 17.88 3.21
N SER A 168 -8.06 17.97 4.49
CA SER A 168 -7.38 17.24 5.56
C SER A 168 -7.46 15.73 5.37
N VAL A 169 -8.57 15.22 4.83
CA VAL A 169 -8.70 13.81 4.47
C VAL A 169 -7.80 13.44 3.29
N LEU A 170 -7.74 14.28 2.24
CA LEU A 170 -6.81 14.05 1.12
C LEU A 170 -5.35 14.02 1.58
N THR A 171 -4.93 14.95 2.43
CA THR A 171 -3.59 14.91 3.05
C THR A 171 -3.37 13.62 3.85
N THR A 172 -4.41 13.12 4.53
CA THR A 172 -4.33 11.83 5.23
C THR A 172 -4.09 10.68 4.24
N TYR A 173 -4.77 10.68 3.08
CA TYR A 173 -4.60 9.64 2.07
C TYR A 173 -3.22 9.69 1.41
N GLU A 174 -2.78 10.90 1.06
CA GLU A 174 -1.44 11.19 0.55
C GLU A 174 -0.38 10.69 1.52
N HIS A 175 -0.54 10.95 2.81
CA HIS A 175 0.44 10.55 3.82
C HIS A 175 0.37 9.04 4.08
N LYS A 176 -0.80 8.47 4.37
CA LYS A 176 -0.96 7.07 4.84
C LYS A 176 -0.47 6.04 3.82
N GLY A 177 -0.98 6.10 2.60
CA GLY A 177 -0.63 5.17 1.53
C GLY A 177 0.11 5.83 0.36
N GLY A 178 -0.23 7.08 0.04
CA GLY A 178 0.37 7.83 -1.06
C GLY A 178 1.89 7.98 -0.93
N SER A 179 2.40 8.22 0.27
CA SER A 179 3.82 8.47 0.49
C SER A 179 4.67 7.22 0.34
N ALA A 180 4.13 6.01 0.58
CA ALA A 180 4.81 4.76 0.26
C ALA A 180 4.98 4.56 -1.25
N TYR A 181 3.92 4.86 -2.02
CA TYR A 181 3.97 4.86 -3.49
C TYR A 181 4.93 5.95 -4.01
N ALA A 182 4.89 7.16 -3.44
CA ALA A 182 5.78 8.26 -3.79
C ALA A 182 7.24 7.92 -3.51
N MET A 183 7.54 7.32 -2.36
CA MET A 183 8.86 6.82 -1.98
C MET A 183 9.38 5.83 -3.04
N ALA A 184 8.60 4.82 -3.41
CA ALA A 184 9.01 3.83 -4.41
C ALA A 184 9.30 4.46 -5.78
N CYS A 185 8.41 5.33 -6.27
CA CYS A 185 8.59 6.02 -7.54
C CYS A 185 9.81 6.95 -7.53
N GLY A 186 9.98 7.74 -6.46
CA GLY A 186 11.10 8.67 -6.31
C GLY A 186 12.46 7.96 -6.23
N MET A 187 12.56 6.92 -5.40
CA MET A 187 13.78 6.12 -5.29
C MET A 187 14.14 5.45 -6.62
N SER A 188 13.14 4.92 -7.34
CA SER A 188 13.35 4.30 -8.66
C SER A 188 13.80 5.30 -9.71
N ALA A 189 13.21 6.50 -9.74
CA ALA A 189 13.64 7.57 -10.62
C ALA A 189 15.08 8.04 -10.31
N ARG A 190 15.45 8.07 -9.03
CA ARG A 190 16.80 8.44 -8.62
C ARG A 190 17.84 7.39 -9.04
N ILE A 191 17.54 6.10 -8.91
CA ILE A 191 18.41 5.02 -9.43
C ILE A 191 18.53 5.10 -10.95
N ALA A 192 17.46 5.48 -11.65
CA ALA A 192 17.48 5.70 -13.09
C ALA A 192 18.32 6.93 -13.52
N GLY A 193 18.88 7.68 -12.57
CA GLY A 193 19.72 8.87 -12.84
C GLY A 193 18.93 10.14 -13.14
N CYS A 194 17.64 10.19 -12.80
CA CYS A 194 16.85 11.40 -12.99
C CYS A 194 17.33 12.55 -12.08
N ALA A 195 17.28 13.78 -12.63
CA ALA A 195 17.48 15.00 -11.86
C ALA A 195 16.36 15.20 -10.80
N ASP A 196 16.64 15.94 -9.74
CA ASP A 196 15.73 16.07 -8.60
C ASP A 196 14.32 16.57 -8.97
N ALA A 197 14.20 17.49 -9.93
CA ALA A 197 12.90 17.98 -10.40
C ALA A 197 12.06 16.88 -11.08
N VAL A 198 12.70 16.00 -11.86
CA VAL A 198 12.04 14.86 -12.52
C VAL A 198 11.69 13.79 -11.48
N THR A 199 12.60 13.54 -10.53
CA THR A 199 12.37 12.65 -9.39
C THR A 199 11.19 13.12 -8.54
N ALA A 200 11.05 14.43 -8.29
CA ALA A 200 9.91 15.00 -7.57
C ALA A 200 8.59 14.78 -8.31
N ALA A 201 8.57 14.91 -9.63
CA ALA A 201 7.37 14.63 -10.43
C ALA A 201 7.00 13.13 -10.42
N TRP A 202 7.98 12.22 -10.37
CA TRP A 202 7.72 10.79 -10.14
C TRP A 202 7.14 10.52 -8.74
N ARG A 203 7.57 11.27 -7.71
CA ARG A 203 6.94 11.21 -6.38
C ARG A 203 5.49 11.67 -6.45
N GLU A 204 5.20 12.76 -7.16
CA GLU A 204 3.83 13.26 -7.38
C GLU A 204 2.94 12.21 -8.06
N PHE A 205 3.48 11.49 -9.04
CA PHE A 205 2.78 10.35 -9.65
C PHE A 205 2.45 9.28 -8.61
N GLY A 206 3.42 8.90 -7.77
CA GLY A 206 3.20 7.94 -6.68
C GLY A 206 2.15 8.40 -5.67
N TYR A 207 2.20 9.65 -5.21
CA TYR A 207 1.17 10.23 -4.33
C TYR A 207 -0.22 10.14 -4.94
N THR A 208 -0.34 10.50 -6.23
CA THR A 208 -1.61 10.52 -6.96
C THR A 208 -2.20 9.10 -7.02
N VAL A 209 -1.39 8.11 -7.38
CA VAL A 209 -1.83 6.71 -7.48
C VAL A 209 -2.20 6.13 -6.11
N GLY A 210 -1.40 6.34 -5.08
CA GLY A 210 -1.72 5.83 -3.74
C GLY A 210 -2.97 6.48 -3.16
N THR A 211 -3.20 7.77 -3.45
CA THR A 211 -4.45 8.46 -3.06
C THR A 211 -5.66 7.88 -3.79
N LEU A 212 -5.55 7.60 -5.10
CA LEU A 212 -6.60 6.92 -5.86
C LEU A 212 -6.94 5.54 -5.26
N LEU A 213 -5.93 4.79 -4.83
CA LEU A 213 -6.14 3.49 -4.19
C LEU A 213 -6.94 3.62 -2.88
N GLN A 214 -6.67 4.64 -2.07
CA GLN A 214 -7.44 4.86 -0.84
C GLN A 214 -8.92 5.16 -1.13
N PHE A 215 -9.22 5.94 -2.18
CA PHE A 215 -10.61 6.14 -2.63
C PHE A 215 -11.31 4.83 -2.99
N ARG A 216 -10.58 3.88 -3.59
CA ARG A 216 -11.12 2.56 -3.93
C ARG A 216 -11.34 1.70 -2.69
N ILE A 217 -10.38 1.68 -1.76
CA ILE A 217 -10.49 0.95 -0.49
C ILE A 217 -11.73 1.40 0.27
N ASP A 218 -11.91 2.71 0.42
CA ASP A 218 -13.11 3.30 1.01
C ASP A 218 -14.40 2.82 0.30
N GLU A 219 -14.39 2.80 -1.03
CA GLU A 219 -15.54 2.33 -1.81
C GLU A 219 -15.86 0.85 -1.60
N GLU A 220 -14.83 0.02 -1.45
CA GLU A 220 -14.95 -1.42 -1.16
C GLU A 220 -15.49 -1.63 0.25
N ASP A 221 -14.96 -0.90 1.23
CA ASP A 221 -15.37 -0.96 2.64
C ASP A 221 -16.83 -0.50 2.86
N LEU A 222 -17.29 0.53 2.13
CA LEU A 222 -18.69 0.98 2.17
C LEU A 222 -19.66 -0.12 1.74
N ARG A 223 -19.22 -1.02 0.86
CA ARG A 223 -20.05 -2.09 0.30
C ARG A 223 -20.15 -3.29 1.22
N ASP A 224 -19.11 -3.60 1.99
CA ASP A 224 -19.13 -4.66 2.98
C ASP A 224 -20.28 -4.43 4.00
N GLU A 225 -21.08 -5.48 4.25
CA GLU A 225 -22.19 -5.45 5.21
C GLU A 225 -21.71 -5.27 6.66
N ARG A 226 -20.46 -5.66 6.94
CA ARG A 226 -19.79 -5.40 8.22
C ARG A 226 -19.31 -3.96 8.36
N ALA A 227 -19.21 -3.24 7.23
CA ALA A 227 -18.87 -1.82 7.09
C ALA A 227 -17.80 -1.34 8.09
N ALA A 228 -16.56 -1.81 7.91
CA ALA A 228 -15.41 -1.35 8.70
C ALA A 228 -15.24 0.19 8.64
N GLU A 229 -15.65 0.82 7.54
CA GLU A 229 -15.76 2.28 7.36
C GLU A 229 -16.70 2.99 8.34
N LEU A 230 -17.68 2.26 8.89
CA LEU A 230 -18.63 2.75 9.88
C LEU A 230 -18.24 2.37 11.31
N ARG A 231 -17.01 1.87 11.51
CA ARG A 231 -16.38 1.88 12.83
C ARG A 231 -16.41 3.34 13.33
N PRO A 232 -16.80 3.56 14.60
CA PRO A 232 -17.01 4.92 15.08
C PRO A 232 -15.72 5.72 14.96
N GLY A 233 -15.74 6.78 14.15
CA GLY A 233 -14.65 7.77 14.09
C GLY A 233 -13.96 7.93 12.73
N THR A 234 -13.99 6.96 11.82
CA THR A 234 -13.19 7.04 10.57
C THR A 234 -13.68 8.16 9.65
N ALA A 235 -12.79 9.11 9.32
CA ALA A 235 -13.10 10.30 8.54
C ALA A 235 -12.82 10.11 7.04
N THR A 236 -13.62 9.30 6.34
CA THR A 236 -13.42 9.09 4.89
C THR A 236 -13.89 10.29 4.06
N TYR A 237 -13.31 10.45 2.87
CA TYR A 237 -13.50 11.65 2.05
C TYR A 237 -14.96 11.86 1.68
N ARG A 238 -15.65 10.79 1.26
CA ARG A 238 -17.06 10.83 0.91
C ARG A 238 -17.91 11.22 2.11
N LEU A 239 -17.60 10.66 3.28
CA LEU A 239 -18.35 10.92 4.51
C LEU A 239 -18.19 12.37 4.98
N VAL A 240 -16.96 12.89 4.98
CA VAL A 240 -16.68 14.29 5.31
C VAL A 240 -17.37 15.22 4.32
N CYS A 241 -17.32 14.94 3.02
CA CYS A 241 -18.03 15.72 2.01
C CYS A 241 -19.55 15.75 2.25
N ALA A 242 -20.16 14.60 2.54
CA ALA A 242 -21.59 14.49 2.80
C ALA A 242 -22.01 15.30 4.04
N VAL A 243 -21.34 15.09 5.17
CA VAL A 243 -21.69 15.75 6.45
C VAL A 243 -21.46 17.26 6.40
N ARG A 244 -20.44 17.74 5.67
CA ARG A 244 -20.18 19.18 5.53
C ARG A 244 -21.20 19.92 4.68
N ARG A 245 -21.94 19.23 3.81
CA ARG A 245 -23.05 19.83 3.04
C ARG A 245 -24.29 20.06 3.88
N LEU A 246 -24.43 19.32 4.98
CA LEU A 246 -25.55 19.45 5.90
C LEU A 246 -25.36 20.66 6.82
N THR A 247 -26.47 21.27 7.24
CA THR A 247 -26.45 22.41 8.16
C THR A 247 -27.36 22.20 9.37
N GLY A 248 -27.17 22.99 10.42
CA GLY A 248 -28.08 23.04 11.58
C GLY A 248 -28.42 21.67 12.18
N THR A 249 -29.72 21.34 12.19
CA THR A 249 -30.24 20.11 12.80
C THR A 249 -29.89 18.86 12.00
N GLU A 250 -29.79 18.95 10.68
CA GLU A 250 -29.45 17.82 9.80
C GLU A 250 -28.01 17.37 10.05
N ARG A 251 -27.06 18.31 10.15
CA ARG A 251 -25.67 18.00 10.47
C ARG A 251 -25.55 17.34 11.85
N ARG A 252 -26.26 17.87 12.85
CA ARG A 252 -26.29 17.28 14.20
C ARG A 252 -26.87 15.87 14.20
N ARG A 253 -27.92 15.61 13.40
CA ARG A 253 -28.49 14.26 13.23
C ARG A 253 -27.47 13.31 12.61
N ALA A 254 -26.82 13.70 11.51
CA ALA A 254 -25.81 12.87 10.86
C ALA A 254 -24.65 12.52 11.79
N LEU A 255 -24.15 13.48 12.58
CA LEU A 255 -23.08 13.22 13.55
C LEU A 255 -23.52 12.27 14.68
N ARG A 256 -24.78 12.34 15.14
CA ARG A 256 -25.31 11.36 16.11
C ARG A 256 -25.42 9.96 15.52
N LEU A 257 -25.96 9.85 14.30
CA LEU A 257 -26.07 8.56 13.60
C LEU A 257 -24.70 7.91 13.41
N LEU A 258 -23.67 8.70 13.11
CA LEU A 258 -22.28 8.22 13.03
C LEU A 258 -21.74 7.71 14.37
N ALA A 259 -22.01 8.42 15.47
CA ALA A 259 -21.61 7.98 16.80
C ALA A 259 -22.30 6.66 17.21
N GLU A 260 -23.53 6.44 16.75
CA GLU A 260 -24.33 5.25 17.02
C GLU A 260 -24.11 4.10 16.02
N ALA A 261 -23.40 4.35 14.91
CA ALA A 261 -23.27 3.42 13.80
C ALA A 261 -22.58 2.10 14.19
N ALA A 262 -21.72 2.09 15.21
CA ALA A 262 -21.10 0.87 15.72
C ALA A 262 -22.13 -0.16 16.21
N ASP A 263 -23.16 0.32 16.90
CA ASP A 263 -24.09 -0.51 17.67
C ASP A 263 -25.50 -0.54 17.07
N SER A 264 -25.80 0.35 16.10
CA SER A 264 -27.12 0.48 15.49
C SER A 264 -27.09 0.17 13.99
N PRO A 265 -27.60 -1.01 13.56
CA PRO A 265 -27.79 -1.34 12.16
C PRO A 265 -28.65 -0.30 11.41
N GLY A 266 -29.64 0.29 12.09
CA GLY A 266 -30.48 1.36 11.52
C GLY A 266 -29.69 2.63 11.24
N SER A 267 -28.84 3.05 12.18
CA SER A 267 -27.98 4.24 12.00
C SER A 267 -26.96 4.00 10.89
N ARG A 268 -26.40 2.78 10.78
CA ARG A 268 -25.55 2.40 9.63
C ARG A 268 -26.29 2.48 8.29
N ALA A 269 -27.50 1.94 8.22
CA ALA A 269 -28.29 1.94 6.99
C ALA A 269 -28.61 3.37 6.55
N GLU A 270 -28.96 4.26 7.49
CA GLU A 270 -29.25 5.67 7.18
C GLU A 270 -28.01 6.43 6.67
N ILE A 271 -26.86 6.24 7.31
CA ILE A 271 -25.59 6.84 6.83
C ILE A 271 -25.21 6.27 5.46
N LYS A 272 -25.31 4.95 5.26
CA LYS A 272 -25.02 4.33 3.96
C LYS A 272 -25.93 4.87 2.87
N ALA A 273 -27.22 5.05 3.14
CA ALA A 273 -28.15 5.67 2.19
C ALA A 273 -27.75 7.11 1.84
N MET A 274 -27.34 7.92 2.84
CA MET A 274 -26.81 9.27 2.61
C MET A 274 -25.54 9.27 1.75
N LEU A 275 -24.62 8.34 1.98
CA LEU A 275 -23.37 8.23 1.20
C LEU A 275 -23.60 7.72 -0.23
N LEU A 276 -24.68 6.97 -0.44
CA LEU A 276 -25.11 6.50 -1.75
C LEU A 276 -26.00 7.53 -2.48
N ASP A 277 -26.25 8.70 -1.92
CA ASP A 277 -26.94 9.78 -2.64
C ASP A 277 -26.15 10.17 -3.91
N PRO A 278 -26.80 10.27 -5.09
CA PRO A 278 -26.11 10.58 -6.34
C PRO A 278 -25.30 11.89 -6.32
N ALA A 279 -25.76 12.92 -5.61
CA ALA A 279 -25.05 14.19 -5.54
C ALA A 279 -23.79 14.09 -4.66
N VAL A 280 -23.82 13.25 -3.61
CA VAL A 280 -22.64 12.93 -2.80
C VAL A 280 -21.64 12.13 -3.63
N GLN A 281 -22.11 11.08 -4.31
CA GLN A 281 -21.26 10.26 -5.18
C GLN A 281 -20.57 11.07 -6.27
N ALA A 282 -21.31 11.94 -6.97
CA ALA A 282 -20.77 12.75 -8.07
C ALA A 282 -19.56 13.61 -7.64
N ALA A 283 -19.57 14.15 -6.42
CA ALA A 283 -18.47 14.97 -5.92
C ALA A 283 -17.19 14.15 -5.65
N THR A 284 -17.35 12.96 -5.06
CA THR A 284 -16.26 12.01 -4.85
C THR A 284 -15.68 11.55 -6.18
N LEU A 285 -16.52 11.19 -7.14
CA LEU A 285 -16.11 10.77 -8.47
C LEU A 285 -15.34 11.87 -9.21
N ALA A 286 -15.81 13.13 -9.17
CA ALA A 286 -15.13 14.25 -9.80
C ALA A 286 -13.70 14.46 -9.27
N THR A 287 -13.50 14.28 -7.95
CA THR A 287 -12.18 14.39 -7.31
C THR A 287 -11.27 13.25 -7.79
N ARG A 288 -11.77 12.01 -7.76
CA ARG A 288 -11.05 10.82 -8.24
C ARG A 288 -10.66 10.95 -9.72
N ASP A 289 -11.59 11.40 -10.57
CA ASP A 289 -11.34 11.55 -12.01
C ASP A 289 -10.31 12.65 -12.29
N SER A 290 -10.22 13.68 -11.43
CA SER A 290 -9.16 14.70 -11.51
C SER A 290 -7.78 14.11 -11.19
N LEU A 291 -7.69 13.29 -10.14
CA LEU A 291 -6.45 12.59 -9.79
C LEU A 291 -6.03 11.61 -10.90
N LEU A 292 -6.97 10.87 -11.50
CA LEU A 292 -6.64 9.97 -12.61
C LEU A 292 -6.09 10.74 -13.82
N ARG A 293 -6.70 11.89 -14.17
CA ARG A 293 -6.16 12.76 -15.23
C ARG A 293 -4.75 13.25 -14.89
N GLN A 294 -4.52 13.69 -13.66
CA GLN A 294 -3.20 14.11 -13.20
C GLN A 294 -2.15 12.98 -13.32
N ALA A 295 -2.50 11.75 -12.92
CA ALA A 295 -1.61 10.60 -13.06
C ALA A 295 -1.26 10.33 -14.53
N HIS A 296 -2.24 10.44 -15.43
CA HIS A 296 -2.03 10.29 -16.88
C HIS A 296 -1.15 11.39 -17.45
N ASP A 297 -1.42 12.65 -17.12
CA ASP A 297 -0.63 13.80 -17.57
C ASP A 297 0.82 13.75 -17.04
N LEU A 298 1.03 13.20 -15.85
CA LEU A 298 2.37 12.93 -15.31
C LEU A 298 3.08 11.86 -16.14
N LEU A 299 2.43 10.73 -16.43
CA LEU A 299 3.04 9.67 -17.25
C LEU A 299 3.36 10.15 -18.67
N ASP A 300 2.48 10.93 -19.29
CA ASP A 300 2.71 11.48 -20.64
C ASP A 300 3.89 12.46 -20.69
N ARG A 301 4.21 13.11 -19.57
CA ARG A 301 5.38 14.01 -19.46
C ARG A 301 6.66 13.29 -19.06
N LEU A 302 6.58 12.28 -18.19
CA LEU A 302 7.74 11.69 -17.52
C LEU A 302 8.28 10.45 -18.20
N ALA A 303 7.42 9.65 -18.81
CA ALA A 303 7.76 8.30 -19.23
C ALA A 303 7.93 8.21 -20.76
N VAL A 304 8.80 7.29 -21.18
CA VAL A 304 8.93 6.95 -22.60
C VAL A 304 7.78 6.01 -22.98
N PRO A 305 7.09 6.20 -24.12
CA PRO A 305 6.07 5.26 -24.57
C PRO A 305 6.62 3.82 -24.65
N SER A 306 6.08 2.93 -23.84
CA SER A 306 6.54 1.55 -23.70
C SER A 306 5.45 0.66 -23.09
N ASP A 307 5.68 -0.65 -23.08
CA ASP A 307 4.82 -1.62 -22.37
C ASP A 307 4.79 -1.31 -20.86
N HIS A 308 5.90 -0.84 -20.28
CA HIS A 308 5.98 -0.45 -18.86
C HIS A 308 5.15 0.78 -18.53
N THR A 309 5.20 1.82 -19.37
CA THR A 309 4.36 3.01 -19.24
C THR A 309 2.88 2.66 -19.37
N THR A 310 2.57 1.74 -20.29
CA THR A 310 1.20 1.20 -20.43
C THR A 310 0.74 0.46 -19.18
N ALA A 311 1.63 -0.30 -18.52
CA ALA A 311 1.33 -0.97 -17.27
C ALA A 311 1.14 0.00 -16.09
N LEU A 312 1.97 1.05 -15.97
CA LEU A 312 1.76 2.12 -14.98
C LEU A 312 0.43 2.84 -15.17
N ARG A 313 0.05 3.11 -16.42
CA ARG A 313 -1.26 3.68 -16.76
C ARG A 313 -2.40 2.73 -16.34
N ALA A 314 -2.28 1.44 -16.65
CA ALA A 314 -3.26 0.43 -16.26
C ALA A 314 -3.37 0.26 -14.73
N LEU A 315 -2.29 0.48 -13.98
CA LEU A 315 -2.27 0.52 -12.52
C LEU A 315 -3.07 1.73 -12.01
N ALA A 316 -2.82 2.93 -12.54
CA ALA A 316 -3.63 4.12 -12.20
C ALA A 316 -5.12 3.93 -12.52
N ASP A 317 -5.44 3.37 -13.69
CA ASP A 317 -6.81 3.00 -14.07
C ASP A 317 -7.42 1.94 -13.13
N ALA A 318 -6.62 1.01 -12.62
CA ALA A 318 -7.09 0.01 -11.67
C ALA A 318 -7.39 0.62 -10.29
N ALA A 319 -6.56 1.57 -9.84
CA ALA A 319 -6.77 2.31 -8.60
C ALA A 319 -8.02 3.21 -8.69
N ALA A 320 -8.28 3.82 -9.86
CA ALA A 320 -9.45 4.67 -10.06
C ALA A 320 -10.74 3.90 -10.40
N ARG A 321 -10.66 2.61 -10.73
CA ARG A 321 -11.84 1.81 -11.10
C ARG A 321 -12.78 1.68 -9.89
N PRO A 322 -14.09 1.92 -10.07
CA PRO A 322 -15.08 1.61 -9.04
C PRO A 322 -14.98 0.14 -8.63
N ALA A 323 -15.22 -0.16 -7.37
CA ALA A 323 -15.29 -1.55 -6.92
C ALA A 323 -16.39 -2.28 -7.71
N ALA A 324 -16.11 -3.51 -8.16
CA ALA A 324 -17.06 -4.31 -8.91
C ALA A 324 -18.31 -4.64 -8.07
N VAL A 325 -19.47 -4.75 -8.71
CA VAL A 325 -20.72 -5.18 -8.06
C VAL A 325 -20.70 -6.70 -7.93
N GLY A 326 -20.45 -7.20 -6.72
CA GLY A 326 -20.52 -8.61 -6.35
C GLY A 326 -20.60 -8.74 -4.82
N PRO A 327 -21.10 -9.88 -4.28
CA PRO A 327 -21.10 -10.09 -2.83
C PRO A 327 -19.66 -9.95 -2.31
N ALA A 328 -19.48 -9.20 -1.23
CA ALA A 328 -18.20 -9.05 -0.56
C ALA A 328 -17.63 -10.46 -0.31
N ALA A 329 -16.49 -10.78 -0.93
CA ALA A 329 -15.81 -12.04 -0.68
C ALA A 329 -15.51 -12.12 0.83
N ASP A 330 -16.01 -13.19 1.47
CA ASP A 330 -15.94 -13.47 2.90
C ASP A 330 -14.63 -13.02 3.58
N GLY A 331 -14.51 -11.79 4.09
CA GLY A 331 -13.51 -11.33 5.08
C GLY A 331 -12.04 -11.72 4.86
N ARG A 332 -11.73 -12.25 3.68
CA ARG A 332 -10.46 -12.65 3.14
C ARG A 332 -10.46 -11.83 1.88
N THR A 333 -9.85 -10.65 1.94
CA THR A 333 -9.33 -10.06 0.73
C THR A 333 -8.63 -11.18 -0.02
N GLU A 334 -9.22 -11.59 -1.14
CA GLU A 334 -8.56 -12.41 -2.12
C GLU A 334 -7.30 -11.63 -2.52
N GLY A 335 -6.21 -11.91 -1.83
CA GLY A 335 -4.93 -12.02 -2.51
C GLY A 335 -5.18 -13.01 -3.62
N THR A 336 -5.55 -12.52 -4.79
CA THR A 336 -5.62 -13.32 -6.01
C THR A 336 -4.24 -13.93 -6.13
N ALA A 337 -4.17 -15.22 -5.83
CA ALA A 337 -2.97 -16.03 -5.85
C ALA A 337 -2.34 -15.93 -7.24
N TRP A 338 -1.40 -15.01 -7.40
CA TRP A 338 -0.54 -14.96 -8.57
C TRP A 338 0.77 -15.65 -8.20
N ALA A 339 0.80 -16.95 -8.53
CA ALA A 339 1.98 -17.78 -8.75
C ALA A 339 3.05 -17.85 -7.63
N SER A 340 2.69 -18.41 -6.48
CA SER A 340 3.65 -19.23 -5.72
C SER A 340 3.65 -20.65 -6.31
N ARG A 341 4.69 -21.01 -7.06
CA ARG A 341 4.99 -22.40 -7.48
C ARG A 341 6.17 -22.95 -6.64
N PRO A 342 6.44 -24.26 -6.68
CA PRO A 342 5.69 -25.39 -6.12
C PRO A 342 6.31 -25.87 -4.79
N SER A 343 5.51 -26.58 -4.00
CA SER A 343 5.95 -27.30 -2.80
C SER A 343 7.19 -28.16 -3.07
N ALA A 344 8.30 -27.87 -2.37
CA ALA A 344 9.40 -28.79 -2.24
C ALA A 344 8.91 -30.02 -1.47
N ALA A 345 8.84 -31.16 -2.15
CA ALA A 345 8.52 -32.44 -1.54
C ALA A 345 9.57 -32.76 -0.46
N ALA A 346 9.20 -32.57 0.80
CA ALA A 346 9.92 -33.13 1.93
C ALA A 346 9.80 -34.65 1.87
N GLY A 347 10.87 -35.30 1.40
CA GLY A 347 11.04 -36.74 1.52
C GLY A 347 10.96 -37.14 3.00
N ARG A 348 9.98 -37.98 3.33
CA ARG A 348 9.92 -38.67 4.62
C ARG A 348 11.14 -39.60 4.73
N PRO A 349 11.89 -39.58 5.85
CA PRO A 349 12.76 -40.70 6.16
C PRO A 349 11.89 -41.83 6.70
N THR A 350 11.88 -42.95 5.98
CA THR A 350 11.40 -44.23 6.50
C THR A 350 12.37 -44.73 7.56
N SER A 351 11.87 -44.87 8.79
CA SER A 351 12.48 -45.65 9.86
C SER A 351 12.39 -47.14 9.53
N THR A 352 13.51 -47.86 9.52
CA THR A 352 13.61 -49.27 9.96
C THR A 352 15.07 -49.65 10.26
N ALA A 353 15.28 -50.13 11.49
CA ALA A 353 16.17 -51.22 11.95
C ALA A 353 17.62 -51.26 11.41
N PHE A 354 18.61 -51.01 12.26
CA PHE A 354 19.23 -51.92 13.25
C PHE A 354 20.13 -51.10 14.19
#